data_AF-A0A1E3A5L2-F1
#
_entry.id   AF-A0A1E3A5L2-F1
#
_cell.length_a   1.000
_cell.length_b   1.000
_cell.length_c   1.000
_cell.angle_alpha   90.00
_cell.angle_beta   90.00
_cell.angle_gamma   90.00
#
_symmetry.space_group_name_H-M   'P 1'
#
loop_
_entity.id
_entity.type
_entity.pdbx_description
1 polymer ?
#
loop_
_entity_poly.entity_id
_entity_poly.type
_entity_poly.pdbx_seq_one_letter_code
_entity_poly.pdbx_strand_id
1 'polypeptide(L)'
;MILKVAIPGKMQFKMIRREPSFLLSGQGDIHYIGGAEVLPPPLESEKENEIISDLGTEYEDEAKNILIEHNLRLVVYIAKKFDNTGVGVEDLISIGTIGLIKSINTFKPDKNIKLATYASRCIENEILMYLRRNNKTRLEVSIDEPLNVDWDGNELLLSDILGTDEDVIYRDIENEVERKLLLKAINKLTDREKTIINLRFGLNTPDGQEMTQKEVATLLGISQSYISRLEKKIMKRLKREMVKE
;
A
#
# COMPACT_ATOMS: atom_id res chain seq x y z
N MET A 1 -58.52 -3.59 -11.79
CA MET A 1 -59.60 -4.51 -11.36
C MET A 1 -59.83 -4.29 -9.87
N ILE A 2 -61.03 -3.83 -9.47
CA ILE A 2 -61.31 -3.32 -8.12
C ILE A 2 -62.14 -4.36 -7.35
N LEU A 3 -61.61 -4.89 -6.26
CA LEU A 3 -62.37 -5.70 -5.30
C LEU A 3 -62.90 -4.77 -4.20
N LYS A 4 -64.23 -4.60 -4.15
CA LYS A 4 -64.93 -3.90 -3.06
C LYS A 4 -65.49 -4.95 -2.11
N VAL A 5 -65.07 -4.91 -0.85
CA VAL A 5 -65.74 -5.61 0.26
C VAL A 5 -66.22 -4.53 1.23
N ALA A 6 -67.52 -4.53 1.55
CA ALA A 6 -68.14 -3.57 2.46
C ALA A 6 -68.70 -4.31 3.68
N ILE A 7 -68.36 -3.84 4.88
CA ILE A 7 -68.96 -4.26 6.16
C ILE A 7 -69.50 -2.99 6.83
N PRO A 8 -70.74 -2.95 7.34
CA PRO A 8 -71.29 -1.74 7.95
C PRO A 8 -70.74 -1.54 9.36
N GLY A 9 -70.12 -0.39 9.65
CA GLY A 9 -69.87 0.08 11.02
C GLY A 9 -68.46 0.55 11.41
N LYS A 10 -67.40 0.39 10.60
CA LYS A 10 -66.05 0.91 10.91
C LYS A 10 -65.30 1.39 9.65
N MET A 11 -64.39 2.35 9.85
CA MET A 11 -63.56 3.15 8.94
C MET A 11 -63.32 2.64 7.49
N GLN A 12 -63.38 3.58 6.53
CA GLN A 12 -63.00 3.37 5.13
C GLN A 12 -61.47 3.53 4.94
N PHE A 13 -60.78 2.48 4.48
CA PHE A 13 -59.40 2.59 3.98
C PHE A 13 -59.39 2.39 2.46
N LYS A 14 -58.93 3.41 1.72
CA LYS A 14 -58.61 3.31 0.29
C LYS A 14 -57.12 3.02 0.13
N MET A 15 -56.78 1.83 -0.32
CA MET A 15 -55.46 1.51 -0.87
C MET A 15 -55.35 2.10 -2.28
N ILE A 16 -54.52 3.13 -2.45
CA ILE A 16 -54.13 3.63 -3.77
C ILE A 16 -52.79 2.98 -4.12
N ARG A 17 -52.81 2.13 -5.15
CA ARG A 17 -51.61 1.66 -5.84
C ARG A 17 -51.03 2.85 -6.61
N ARG A 18 -49.89 3.38 -6.17
CA ARG A 18 -49.09 4.35 -6.94
C ARG A 18 -47.76 3.68 -7.33
N GLU A 19 -47.72 3.25 -8.57
CA GLU A 19 -46.55 3.26 -9.45
C GLU A 19 -47.06 4.02 -10.68
N PRO A 20 -46.37 5.06 -11.19
CA PRO A 20 -45.01 4.87 -11.68
C PRO A 20 -44.06 6.07 -11.47
N SER A 21 -42.81 5.80 -11.10
CA SER A 21 -41.70 6.70 -11.41
C SER A 21 -40.50 5.88 -11.87
N PHE A 22 -40.58 5.50 -13.15
CA PHE A 22 -39.43 5.24 -14.00
C PHE A 22 -38.65 6.56 -14.13
N LEU A 23 -37.32 6.52 -13.96
CA LEU A 23 -36.34 7.64 -14.01
C LEU A 23 -36.04 8.35 -12.68
N LEU A 24 -35.41 7.64 -11.74
CA LEU A 24 -34.26 8.17 -10.98
C LEU A 24 -33.57 7.00 -10.26
N SER A 25 -32.73 6.28 -11.01
CA SER A 25 -31.65 5.48 -10.42
C SER A 25 -30.58 6.44 -9.89
N GLY A 26 -30.91 7.19 -8.85
CA GLY A 26 -29.89 7.66 -7.93
C GLY A 26 -29.62 6.48 -7.01
N GLN A 27 -28.49 5.80 -7.19
CA GLN A 27 -27.88 5.06 -6.09
C GLN A 27 -27.85 6.05 -4.92
N GLY A 28 -28.71 5.85 -3.92
CA GLY A 28 -28.65 6.65 -2.72
C GLY A 28 -27.30 6.37 -2.10
N ASP A 29 -26.43 7.37 -2.09
CA ASP A 29 -25.16 7.27 -1.40
C ASP A 29 -25.46 6.91 0.06
N ILE A 30 -24.94 5.76 0.50
CA ILE A 30 -25.06 5.32 1.88
C ILE A 30 -24.07 6.16 2.68
N HIS A 31 -24.56 7.23 3.30
CA HIS A 31 -23.78 8.06 4.20
C HIS A 31 -23.86 7.51 5.62
N TYR A 32 -22.71 7.27 6.26
CA TYR A 32 -22.65 7.10 7.71
C TYR A 32 -22.89 8.47 8.36
N ILE A 33 -24.15 8.79 8.61
CA ILE A 33 -24.52 9.91 9.48
C ILE A 33 -24.23 9.42 10.90
N GLY A 34 -23.41 10.14 11.65
CA GLY A 34 -23.27 10.01 13.11
C GLY A 34 -24.59 10.38 13.79
N GLY A 35 -25.63 9.59 13.52
CA GLY A 35 -27.00 9.86 13.89
C GLY A 35 -27.19 9.64 15.38
N ALA A 36 -28.14 10.38 15.95
CA ALA A 36 -28.71 10.12 17.27
C ALA A 36 -29.54 8.81 17.31
N GLU A 37 -29.39 7.93 16.32
CA GLU A 37 -30.03 6.62 16.28
C GLU A 37 -29.34 5.71 17.30
N VAL A 38 -30.07 5.47 18.39
CA VAL A 38 -29.65 4.55 19.42
C VAL A 38 -29.50 3.18 18.78
N LEU A 39 -28.26 2.67 18.72
CA LEU A 39 -27.97 1.31 18.27
C LEU A 39 -28.96 0.33 18.92
N PRO A 40 -29.49 -0.64 18.15
CA PRO A 40 -30.53 -1.52 18.64
C PRO A 40 -30.07 -2.23 19.93
N PRO A 41 -30.99 -2.41 20.90
CA PRO A 41 -30.66 -3.11 22.13
C PRO A 41 -30.26 -4.56 21.83
N PRO A 42 -29.43 -5.19 22.67
CA PRO A 42 -29.11 -6.61 22.52
C PRO A 42 -30.38 -7.45 22.58
N LEU A 43 -30.37 -8.55 21.84
CA LEU A 43 -31.48 -9.51 21.84
C LEU A 43 -31.62 -10.19 23.20
N GLU A 44 -32.85 -10.61 23.51
CA GLU A 44 -33.11 -11.49 24.64
C GLU A 44 -32.51 -12.88 24.35
N SER A 45 -32.04 -13.57 25.38
CA SER A 45 -31.32 -14.84 25.22
C SER A 45 -32.13 -15.93 24.52
N GLU A 46 -33.45 -15.94 24.67
CA GLU A 46 -34.33 -16.89 23.97
C GLU A 46 -34.34 -16.63 22.45
N LYS A 47 -34.59 -15.38 22.05
CA LYS A 47 -34.58 -14.94 20.64
C LYS A 47 -33.20 -15.08 20.00
N GLU A 48 -32.13 -14.78 20.75
CA GLU A 48 -30.76 -14.96 20.28
C GLU A 48 -30.49 -16.43 19.92
N ASN A 49 -30.96 -17.37 20.74
CA ASN A 49 -30.82 -18.80 20.46
C ASN A 49 -31.67 -19.27 19.27
N GLU A 50 -32.88 -18.72 19.10
CA GLU A 50 -33.72 -19.00 17.92
C GLU A 50 -32.99 -18.58 16.63
N ILE A 51 -32.49 -17.34 16.57
CA ILE A 51 -31.79 -16.83 15.40
C ILE A 51 -30.47 -17.58 15.16
N ILE A 52 -29.77 -17.98 16.22
CA ILE A 52 -28.57 -18.82 16.11
C ILE A 52 -28.91 -20.20 15.52
N SER A 53 -30.09 -20.74 15.79
CA SER A 53 -30.53 -22.03 15.24
C SER A 53 -30.80 -21.98 13.74
N ASP A 54 -31.10 -20.79 13.21
CA ASP A 54 -31.27 -20.57 11.77
C ASP A 54 -29.93 -20.51 11.01
N LEU A 55 -28.79 -20.46 11.72
CA LEU A 55 -27.46 -20.52 11.10
C LEU A 55 -27.24 -21.88 10.44
N GLY A 56 -27.05 -21.90 9.11
CA GLY A 56 -26.92 -23.11 8.30
C GLY A 56 -28.24 -23.58 7.66
N THR A 57 -29.31 -22.80 7.78
CA THR A 57 -30.58 -22.98 7.05
C THR A 57 -30.68 -22.03 5.85
N GLU A 58 -31.82 -22.03 5.15
CA GLU A 58 -32.09 -21.09 4.05
C GLU A 58 -32.17 -19.61 4.49
N TYR A 59 -32.33 -19.35 5.79
CA TYR A 59 -32.41 -18.00 6.38
C TYR A 59 -31.09 -17.50 6.96
N GLU A 60 -29.96 -18.17 6.66
CA GLU A 60 -28.65 -17.87 7.26
C GLU A 60 -28.22 -16.40 7.09
N ASP A 61 -28.44 -15.82 5.92
CA ASP A 61 -28.02 -14.44 5.63
C ASP A 61 -28.85 -13.40 6.41
N GLU A 62 -30.15 -13.64 6.59
CA GLU A 62 -31.03 -12.78 7.39
C GLU A 62 -30.68 -12.90 8.88
N ALA A 63 -30.47 -14.12 9.37
CA ALA A 63 -30.02 -14.37 10.74
C ALA A 63 -28.69 -13.67 11.05
N LYS A 64 -27.72 -13.72 10.14
CA LYS A 64 -26.43 -13.01 10.26
C LYS A 64 -26.62 -11.51 10.41
N ASN A 65 -27.43 -10.89 9.55
CA ASN A 65 -27.66 -9.44 9.59
C ASN A 65 -28.27 -9.01 10.93
N ILE A 66 -29.30 -9.73 11.40
CA ILE A 66 -29.95 -9.47 12.68
C ILE A 66 -28.94 -9.61 13.83
N LEU A 67 -28.13 -10.67 13.85
CA LEU A 67 -27.10 -10.87 14.87
C LEU A 67 -26.03 -9.78 14.83
N ILE A 68 -25.63 -9.29 13.65
CA ILE A 68 -24.66 -8.20 13.50
C ILE A 68 -25.22 -6.92 14.10
N GLU A 69 -26.41 -6.49 13.66
CA GLU A 69 -27.02 -5.21 14.06
C GLU A 69 -27.22 -5.13 15.58
N HIS A 70 -27.80 -6.17 16.19
CA HIS A 70 -28.08 -6.20 17.62
C HIS A 70 -26.82 -6.34 18.50
N ASN A 71 -25.67 -6.69 17.93
CA ASN A 71 -24.39 -6.80 18.66
C ASN A 71 -23.43 -5.61 18.40
N LEU A 72 -23.81 -4.59 17.63
CA LEU A 72 -22.95 -3.43 17.37
C LEU A 72 -22.54 -2.67 18.65
N ARG A 73 -23.40 -2.64 19.68
CA ARG A 73 -23.07 -2.00 20.97
C ARG A 73 -21.87 -2.65 21.66
N LEU A 74 -21.67 -3.96 21.47
CA LEU A 74 -20.51 -4.67 21.98
C LEU A 74 -19.22 -4.19 21.29
N VAL A 75 -19.29 -3.95 19.98
CA VAL A 75 -18.15 -3.41 19.20
C VAL A 75 -17.75 -2.05 19.73
N VAL A 76 -18.70 -1.14 19.91
CA VAL A 76 -18.45 0.20 20.46
C VAL A 76 -17.80 0.13 21.84
N TYR A 77 -18.33 -0.74 22.71
CA TYR A 77 -17.77 -0.94 24.06
C TYR A 77 -16.33 -1.45 24.03
N ILE A 78 -15.99 -2.38 23.13
CA ILE A 78 -14.64 -2.92 23.00
C ILE A 78 -13.70 -1.89 22.37
N ALA A 79 -14.13 -1.22 21.30
CA ALA A 79 -13.35 -0.20 20.59
C ALA A 79 -12.92 0.94 21.53
N LYS A 80 -13.79 1.35 22.46
CA LYS A 80 -13.49 2.39 23.47
C LYS A 80 -12.31 2.05 24.38
N LYS A 81 -11.94 0.77 24.54
CA LYS A 81 -10.74 0.36 25.29
C LYS A 81 -9.44 0.74 24.57
N PHE A 82 -9.50 1.01 23.26
CA PHE A 82 -8.37 1.31 22.38
C PHE A 82 -8.29 2.79 21.98
N ASP A 83 -9.07 3.67 22.61
CA ASP A 83 -9.14 5.11 22.29
C ASP A 83 -7.78 5.83 22.40
N ASN A 84 -6.93 5.38 23.33
CA ASN A 84 -5.60 5.96 23.55
C ASN A 84 -4.54 5.57 22.49
N THR A 85 -4.93 4.92 21.40
CA THR A 85 -3.97 4.44 20.38
C THR A 85 -3.66 5.47 19.29
N GLY A 86 -4.34 6.62 19.29
CA GLY A 86 -4.18 7.67 18.28
C GLY A 86 -4.95 7.40 16.97
N VAL A 87 -5.71 6.31 16.91
CA VAL A 87 -6.63 5.98 15.81
C VAL A 87 -8.01 6.52 16.15
N GLY A 88 -8.73 7.06 15.17
CA GLY A 88 -10.10 7.55 15.38
C GLY A 88 -11.04 6.46 15.89
N VAL A 89 -11.92 6.80 16.85
CA VAL A 89 -12.87 5.84 17.43
C VAL A 89 -13.78 5.22 16.37
N GLU A 90 -14.18 6.00 15.37
CA GLU A 90 -15.01 5.55 14.25
C GLU A 90 -14.31 4.48 13.40
N ASP A 91 -13.00 4.62 13.16
CA ASP A 91 -12.19 3.62 12.47
C ASP A 91 -12.10 2.34 13.31
N LEU A 92 -11.84 2.47 14.62
CA LEU A 92 -11.79 1.33 15.54
C LEU A 92 -13.13 0.58 15.59
N ILE A 93 -14.25 1.29 15.56
CA ILE A 93 -15.59 0.69 15.48
C ILE A 93 -15.76 -0.03 14.14
N SER A 94 -15.35 0.57 13.03
CA SER A 94 -15.46 -0.05 11.70
C SER A 94 -14.62 -1.33 11.60
N ILE A 95 -13.37 -1.29 12.06
CA ILE A 95 -12.47 -2.46 12.13
C ILE A 95 -13.06 -3.52 13.09
N GLY A 96 -13.56 -3.10 14.24
CA GLY A 96 -14.21 -4.01 15.19
C GLY A 96 -15.47 -4.66 14.60
N THR A 97 -16.23 -3.96 13.76
CA THR A 97 -17.41 -4.47 13.07
C THR A 97 -17.03 -5.57 12.07
N ILE A 98 -15.90 -5.42 11.37
CA ILE A 98 -15.32 -6.49 10.54
C ILE A 98 -15.02 -7.73 11.40
N GLY A 99 -14.46 -7.54 12.60
CA GLY A 99 -14.22 -8.62 13.56
C GLY A 99 -15.51 -9.31 14.03
N LEU A 100 -16.58 -8.55 14.26
CA LEU A 100 -17.91 -9.08 14.60
C LEU A 100 -18.49 -9.92 13.44
N ILE A 101 -18.49 -9.40 12.22
CA ILE A 101 -18.99 -10.10 11.03
C ILE A 101 -18.24 -11.42 10.85
N LYS A 102 -16.90 -11.41 10.93
CA LYS A 102 -16.08 -12.63 10.88
C LYS A 102 -16.49 -13.62 11.96
N SER A 103 -16.70 -13.15 13.20
CA SER A 103 -17.06 -14.00 14.32
C SER A 103 -18.42 -14.69 14.14
N ILE A 104 -19.41 -13.98 13.60
CA ILE A 104 -20.75 -14.53 13.34
C ILE A 104 -20.67 -15.55 12.20
N ASN A 105 -19.92 -15.25 11.13
CA ASN A 105 -19.70 -16.18 10.02
C ASN A 105 -19.00 -17.48 10.43
N THR A 106 -18.16 -17.46 11.46
CA THR A 106 -17.40 -18.64 11.92
C THR A 106 -17.91 -19.22 13.24
N PHE A 107 -19.02 -18.70 13.77
CA PHE A 107 -19.57 -19.15 15.04
C PHE A 107 -20.08 -20.58 14.93
N LYS A 108 -19.84 -21.39 15.97
CA LYS A 108 -20.32 -22.78 16.04
C LYS A 108 -21.11 -22.97 17.34
N PRO A 109 -22.44 -23.15 17.26
CA PRO A 109 -23.30 -23.34 18.43
C PRO A 109 -22.92 -24.58 19.27
N ASP A 110 -22.40 -25.62 18.63
CA ASP A 110 -22.01 -26.89 19.24
C ASP A 110 -20.97 -26.76 20.38
N LYS A 111 -20.24 -25.65 20.41
CA LYS A 111 -19.14 -25.43 21.38
C LYS A 111 -19.61 -24.95 22.75
N ASN A 112 -20.92 -24.78 22.97
CA ASN A 112 -21.52 -24.35 24.25
C ASN A 112 -20.87 -23.09 24.84
N ILE A 113 -20.56 -22.12 23.97
CA ILE A 113 -20.05 -20.79 24.35
C ILE A 113 -21.03 -19.73 23.88
N LYS A 114 -21.23 -18.68 24.70
CA LYS A 114 -22.07 -17.55 24.30
C LYS A 114 -21.45 -16.81 23.10
N LEU A 115 -22.29 -16.39 22.15
CA LEU A 115 -21.87 -15.64 20.97
C LEU A 115 -21.07 -14.39 21.36
N ALA A 116 -21.58 -13.58 22.30
CA ALA A 116 -20.89 -12.39 22.78
C ALA A 116 -19.47 -12.67 23.31
N THR A 117 -19.25 -13.80 23.99
CA THR A 117 -17.92 -14.18 24.49
C THR A 117 -16.97 -14.46 23.34
N TYR A 118 -17.41 -15.21 22.33
CA TYR A 118 -16.61 -15.50 21.15
C TYR A 118 -16.34 -14.24 20.31
N ALA A 119 -17.40 -13.50 20.00
CA ALA A 119 -17.36 -12.25 19.24
C ALA A 119 -16.42 -11.24 19.89
N SER A 120 -16.45 -11.10 21.22
CA SER A 120 -15.57 -10.17 21.93
C SER A 120 -14.08 -10.41 21.64
N ARG A 121 -13.67 -11.68 21.54
CA ARG A 121 -12.27 -12.04 21.23
C ARG A 121 -11.91 -11.81 19.78
N CYS A 122 -12.84 -12.05 18.87
CA CYS A 122 -12.65 -11.77 17.45
C CYS A 122 -12.55 -10.26 17.18
N ILE A 123 -13.43 -9.45 17.77
CA ILE A 123 -13.42 -7.98 17.69
C ILE A 123 -12.08 -7.43 18.21
N GLU A 124 -11.68 -7.84 19.42
CA GLU A 124 -10.41 -7.43 20.04
C GLU A 124 -9.21 -7.82 19.17
N ASN A 125 -9.20 -9.05 18.64
CA ASN A 125 -8.11 -9.51 17.78
C ASN A 125 -8.02 -8.72 16.48
N GLU A 126 -9.15 -8.38 15.83
CA GLU A 126 -9.15 -7.61 14.58
C GLU A 126 -8.58 -6.21 14.80
N ILE A 127 -9.00 -5.53 15.87
CA ILE A 127 -8.45 -4.22 16.26
C ILE A 127 -6.95 -4.32 16.54
N LEU A 128 -6.51 -5.33 17.30
CA LEU A 128 -5.09 -5.56 17.57
C LEU A 128 -4.28 -5.91 16.31
N MET A 129 -4.88 -6.60 15.34
CA MET A 129 -4.24 -6.88 14.06
C MET A 129 -4.01 -5.60 13.26
N TYR A 130 -5.01 -4.70 13.22
CA TYR A 130 -4.88 -3.40 12.60
C TYR A 130 -3.77 -2.56 13.27
N LEU A 131 -3.81 -2.43 14.60
CA LEU A 131 -2.81 -1.66 15.35
C LEU A 131 -1.39 -2.17 15.13
N ARG A 132 -1.19 -3.50 15.09
CA ARG A 132 0.12 -4.10 14.81
C ARG A 132 0.61 -3.81 13.38
N ARG A 133 -0.30 -3.74 12.40
CA ARG A 133 0.04 -3.39 11.02
C ARG A 133 0.40 -1.90 10.92
N ASN A 134 -0.39 -1.01 11.53
CA ASN A 134 -0.19 0.43 11.47
C ASN A 134 0.98 0.93 12.34
N ASN A 135 1.40 0.17 13.36
CA ASN A 135 2.56 0.56 14.16
C ASN A 135 3.87 0.62 13.34
N LYS A 136 3.94 -0.07 12.19
CA LYS A 136 5.12 -0.03 11.30
C LYS A 136 5.25 1.32 10.58
N THR A 137 4.12 1.92 10.21
CA THR A 137 4.05 3.21 9.50
C THR A 137 4.07 4.39 10.47
N ARG A 138 3.98 4.17 11.79
CA ARG A 138 4.01 5.23 12.82
C ARG A 138 5.32 6.04 12.87
N LEU A 139 6.40 5.51 12.28
CA LEU A 139 7.69 6.21 12.17
C LEU A 139 7.83 7.00 10.87
N GLU A 140 6.87 6.87 9.95
CA GLU A 140 6.85 7.63 8.72
C GLU A 140 6.35 9.05 9.03
N VAL A 141 7.06 10.03 8.47
CA VAL A 141 6.77 11.46 8.64
C VAL A 141 6.44 12.00 7.26
N SER A 142 5.46 12.90 7.16
CA SER A 142 5.15 13.52 5.88
C SER A 142 6.28 14.46 5.47
N ILE A 143 6.63 14.46 4.19
CA ILE A 143 7.55 15.44 3.63
C ILE A 143 6.96 16.87 3.71
N ASP A 144 5.63 16.97 3.72
CA ASP A 144 4.88 18.21 3.89
C ASP A 144 4.64 18.59 5.36
N GLU A 145 5.25 17.87 6.32
CA GLU A 145 5.08 18.20 7.74
C GLU A 145 5.94 19.41 8.12
N PRO A 146 5.38 20.44 8.78
CA PRO A 146 6.13 21.61 9.20
C PRO A 146 7.08 21.25 10.35
N LEU A 147 8.37 21.52 10.16
CA LEU A 147 9.42 21.33 11.17
C LEU A 147 9.49 22.52 12.14
N ASN A 148 9.27 23.73 11.61
CA ASN A 148 9.29 24.96 12.39
C ASN A 148 8.34 25.99 11.75
N VAL A 149 7.85 26.93 12.56
CA VAL A 149 7.03 28.05 12.12
C VAL A 149 7.67 29.33 12.62
N ASP A 150 8.05 30.21 11.68
CA ASP A 150 8.61 31.52 12.01
C ASP A 150 7.57 32.42 12.68
N TRP A 151 8.01 33.52 13.30
CA TRP A 151 7.09 34.49 13.94
C TRP A 151 6.07 35.10 12.94
N ASP A 152 6.38 35.09 11.64
CA ASP A 152 5.55 35.62 10.56
C ASP A 152 4.53 34.58 10.04
N GLY A 153 4.55 33.36 10.60
CA GLY A 153 3.66 32.27 10.21
C GLY A 153 4.10 31.47 8.99
N ASN A 154 5.34 31.66 8.51
CA ASN A 154 5.90 30.84 7.44
C ASN A 154 6.35 29.50 8.01
N GLU A 155 5.88 28.41 7.39
CA GLU A 155 6.21 27.04 7.78
C GLU A 155 7.45 26.57 7.02
N LEU A 156 8.46 26.05 7.73
CA LEU A 156 9.58 25.35 7.14
C LEU A 156 9.22 23.87 7.06
N LEU A 157 9.05 23.33 5.85
CA LEU A 157 8.67 21.94 5.65
C LEU A 157 9.90 21.03 5.64
N LEU A 158 9.69 19.74 5.87
CA LEU A 158 10.75 18.74 5.70
C LEU A 158 11.26 18.73 4.25
N SER A 159 10.39 18.90 3.26
CA SER A 159 10.75 19.03 1.83
C SER A 159 11.83 20.06 1.55
N ASP A 160 11.83 21.16 2.29
CA ASP A 160 12.68 22.31 2.02
C ASP A 160 14.13 22.06 2.47
N ILE A 161 14.33 21.11 3.38
CA ILE A 161 15.64 20.69 3.88
C ILE A 161 16.19 19.51 3.06
N LEU A 162 15.31 18.69 2.47
CA LEU A 162 15.70 17.53 1.67
C LEU A 162 16.38 17.98 0.36
N GLY A 163 17.70 18.12 0.41
CA GLY A 163 18.54 18.38 -0.76
C GLY A 163 18.82 17.14 -1.60
N THR A 164 19.30 17.35 -2.82
CA THR A 164 19.95 16.31 -3.63
C THR A 164 21.39 16.11 -3.17
N ASP A 165 21.98 14.94 -3.46
CA ASP A 165 23.41 14.71 -3.22
C ASP A 165 24.26 15.84 -3.83
N GLU A 166 25.29 16.29 -3.10
CA GLU A 166 26.15 17.42 -3.49
C GLU A 166 26.76 17.24 -4.89
N ASP A 167 27.00 15.99 -5.30
CA ASP A 167 27.76 15.66 -6.50
C ASP A 167 26.91 15.50 -7.76
N VAL A 168 25.58 15.65 -7.73
CA VAL A 168 24.74 15.36 -8.91
C VAL A 168 25.13 16.21 -10.12
N ILE A 169 25.46 17.49 -9.92
CA ILE A 169 25.87 18.39 -11.01
C ILE A 169 27.35 18.16 -11.37
N TYR A 170 28.21 18.05 -10.36
CA TYR A 170 29.65 17.93 -10.57
C TYR A 170 30.03 16.62 -11.23
N ARG A 171 29.36 15.51 -10.91
CA ARG A 171 29.66 14.18 -11.43
C ARG A 171 29.60 14.11 -12.96
N ASP A 172 28.59 14.72 -13.58
CA ASP A 172 28.45 14.66 -15.04
C ASP A 172 29.51 15.52 -15.73
N ILE A 173 29.86 16.66 -15.13
CA ILE A 173 30.94 17.54 -15.60
C ILE A 173 32.30 16.84 -15.47
N GLU A 174 32.58 16.23 -14.32
CA GLU A 174 33.79 15.45 -14.06
C GLU A 174 33.91 14.29 -15.05
N ASN A 175 32.84 13.51 -15.25
CA ASN A 175 32.80 12.42 -16.21
C ASN A 175 33.12 12.91 -17.64
N GLU A 176 32.58 14.06 -18.06
CA GLU A 176 32.86 14.61 -19.38
C GLU A 176 34.33 15.05 -19.51
N VAL A 177 34.89 15.68 -18.48
CA VAL A 177 36.29 16.09 -18.42
C VAL A 177 37.22 14.87 -18.44
N GLU A 178 36.95 13.86 -17.62
CA GLU A 178 37.71 12.61 -17.57
C GLU A 178 37.67 11.88 -18.91
N ARG A 179 36.49 11.80 -19.55
CA ARG A 179 36.35 11.20 -20.89
C ARG A 179 37.19 11.94 -21.93
N LYS A 180 37.21 13.27 -21.91
CA LYS A 180 38.05 14.07 -22.82
C LYS A 180 39.53 13.82 -22.58
N LEU A 181 39.97 13.76 -21.32
CA LEU A 181 41.36 13.45 -20.96
C LEU A 181 41.76 12.04 -21.40
N LEU A 182 40.88 11.05 -21.18
CA LEU A 182 41.09 9.66 -21.61
C LEU A 182 41.23 9.56 -23.13
N LEU A 183 40.33 10.18 -23.91
CA LEU A 183 40.38 10.16 -25.38
C LEU A 183 41.67 10.81 -25.91
N LYS A 184 42.10 11.93 -25.32
CA LYS A 184 43.40 12.55 -25.64
C LYS A 184 44.57 11.62 -25.34
N ALA A 185 44.55 10.93 -24.19
CA ALA A 185 45.60 9.98 -23.81
C ALA A 185 45.64 8.77 -24.75
N ILE A 186 44.48 8.26 -25.16
CA ILE A 186 44.36 7.18 -26.16
C ILE A 186 44.94 7.62 -27.50
N ASN A 187 44.72 8.87 -27.92
CA ASN A 187 45.25 9.39 -29.19
C ASN A 187 46.79 9.34 -29.27
N LYS A 188 47.51 9.38 -28.14
CA LYS A 188 48.97 9.25 -28.07
C LYS A 188 49.48 7.80 -28.13
N LEU A 189 48.60 6.81 -28.01
CA LEU A 189 48.96 5.39 -28.17
C LEU A 189 49.26 5.06 -29.63
N THR A 190 50.05 4.01 -29.84
CA THR A 190 50.25 3.44 -31.19
C THR A 190 48.97 2.79 -31.71
N ASP A 191 48.82 2.63 -33.03
CA ASP A 191 47.60 2.06 -33.61
C ASP A 191 47.29 0.65 -33.07
N ARG A 192 48.33 -0.17 -32.87
CA ARG A 192 48.19 -1.51 -32.28
C ARG A 192 47.71 -1.46 -30.82
N GLU A 193 48.21 -0.50 -30.03
CA GLU A 193 47.77 -0.30 -28.64
C GLU A 193 46.33 0.23 -28.59
N LYS A 194 45.95 1.15 -29.49
CA LYS A 194 44.58 1.67 -29.62
C LYS A 194 43.59 0.55 -29.94
N THR A 195 43.90 -0.30 -30.92
CA THR A 195 43.05 -1.43 -31.29
C THR A 195 42.82 -2.37 -30.09
N ILE A 196 43.87 -2.68 -29.32
CA ILE A 196 43.74 -3.55 -28.15
C ILE A 196 42.83 -2.92 -27.09
N ILE A 197 43.00 -1.64 -26.76
CA ILE A 197 42.18 -0.96 -25.75
C ILE A 197 40.74 -0.80 -26.22
N ASN A 198 40.51 -0.43 -27.49
CA ASN A 198 39.17 -0.30 -28.05
C ASN A 198 38.40 -1.62 -28.01
N LEU A 199 39.05 -2.76 -28.31
CA LEU A 199 38.43 -4.08 -28.24
C LEU A 199 38.24 -4.55 -26.79
N ARG A 200 39.18 -4.27 -25.88
CA ARG A 200 39.09 -4.72 -24.48
C ARG A 200 38.01 -3.99 -23.69
N PHE A 201 37.79 -2.71 -23.97
CA PHE A 201 36.93 -1.82 -23.18
C PHE A 201 35.77 -1.20 -23.99
N GLY A 202 35.56 -1.64 -25.23
CA GLY A 202 34.41 -1.18 -26.05
C GLY A 202 34.38 0.31 -26.40
N LEU A 203 35.49 1.05 -26.26
CA LEU A 203 35.48 2.52 -26.27
C LEU A 203 35.08 3.18 -27.60
N ASN A 204 35.09 2.44 -28.71
CA ASN A 204 34.76 2.94 -30.05
C ASN A 204 33.98 1.90 -30.87
N THR A 205 33.39 0.90 -30.22
CA THR A 205 32.50 -0.05 -30.89
C THR A 205 31.08 0.51 -30.88
N PRO A 206 30.34 0.46 -32.01
CA PRO A 206 28.95 0.95 -32.07
C PRO A 206 28.05 0.34 -30.98
N ASP A 207 28.36 -0.91 -30.60
CA ASP A 207 27.60 -1.70 -29.63
C ASP A 207 28.20 -1.66 -28.22
N GLY A 208 29.31 -0.94 -28.00
CA GLY A 208 30.01 -0.87 -26.70
C GLY A 208 30.55 -2.20 -26.18
N GLN A 209 30.62 -3.24 -27.03
CA GLN A 209 31.00 -4.58 -26.59
C GLN A 209 32.48 -4.69 -26.22
N GLU A 210 32.72 -5.26 -25.03
CA GLU A 210 34.03 -5.61 -24.51
C GLU A 210 34.43 -7.03 -24.92
N MET A 211 35.69 -7.23 -25.26
CA MET A 211 36.26 -8.56 -25.51
C MET A 211 37.23 -8.94 -24.40
N THR A 212 37.24 -10.21 -23.99
CA THR A 212 38.22 -10.75 -23.05
C THR A 212 39.64 -10.77 -23.63
N GLN A 213 40.67 -10.81 -22.77
CA GLN A 213 42.06 -10.92 -23.23
C GLN A 213 42.30 -12.13 -24.14
N LYS A 214 41.58 -13.24 -23.89
CA LYS A 214 41.67 -14.46 -24.70
C LYS A 214 41.06 -14.25 -26.08
N GLU A 215 39.91 -13.59 -26.18
CA GLU A 215 39.26 -13.30 -27.46
C GLU A 215 40.09 -12.31 -28.30
N VAL A 216 40.61 -11.25 -27.68
CA VAL A 216 41.51 -10.30 -28.35
C VAL A 216 42.80 -10.98 -28.81
N ALA A 217 43.36 -11.88 -28.01
CA ALA A 217 44.55 -12.66 -28.36
C ALA A 217 44.31 -13.56 -29.58
N THR A 218 43.18 -14.28 -29.60
CA THR A 218 42.75 -15.11 -30.74
C THR A 218 42.57 -14.26 -31.99
N LEU A 219 41.91 -13.11 -31.88
CA LEU A 219 41.65 -12.21 -33.00
C LEU A 219 42.94 -11.63 -33.59
N LEU A 220 43.90 -11.24 -32.74
CA LEU A 220 45.16 -10.62 -33.15
C LEU A 220 46.29 -11.63 -33.42
N GLY A 221 46.02 -12.94 -33.33
CA GLY A 221 46.99 -14.00 -33.61
C GLY A 221 48.20 -14.01 -32.67
N ILE A 222 48.02 -13.61 -31.41
CA ILE A 222 49.09 -13.51 -30.39
C ILE A 222 48.69 -14.22 -29.10
N SER A 223 49.64 -14.46 -28.19
CA SER A 223 49.32 -15.14 -26.94
C SER A 223 48.54 -14.24 -25.97
N GLN A 224 47.62 -14.83 -25.20
CA GLN A 224 46.87 -14.11 -24.16
C GLN A 224 47.81 -13.49 -23.11
N SER A 225 48.92 -14.17 -22.76
CA SER A 225 49.93 -13.61 -21.86
C SER A 225 50.58 -12.33 -22.43
N TYR A 226 50.80 -12.27 -23.74
CA TYR A 226 51.35 -11.08 -24.40
C TYR A 226 50.35 -9.92 -24.38
N ILE A 227 49.06 -10.16 -24.63
CA ILE A 227 47.98 -9.17 -24.47
C ILE A 227 47.95 -8.63 -23.04
N SER A 228 47.98 -9.51 -22.04
CA SER A 228 47.96 -9.11 -20.62
C SER A 228 49.13 -8.18 -20.25
N ARG A 229 50.35 -8.50 -20.72
CA ARG A 229 51.53 -7.65 -20.52
C ARG A 229 51.38 -6.29 -21.20
N LEU A 230 50.84 -6.27 -22.42
CA LEU A 230 50.67 -5.06 -23.20
C LEU A 230 49.57 -4.16 -22.61
N GLU A 231 48.43 -4.72 -22.20
CA GLU A 231 47.35 -4.03 -21.49
C GLU A 231 47.90 -3.32 -20.23
N LYS A 232 48.66 -4.03 -19.39
CA LYS A 232 49.28 -3.44 -18.20
C LYS A 232 50.23 -2.28 -18.53
N LYS A 233 51.00 -2.39 -19.63
CA LYS A 233 51.88 -1.32 -20.10
C LYS A 233 51.07 -0.11 -20.60
N ILE A 234 50.00 -0.35 -21.35
CA ILE A 234 49.12 0.70 -21.87
C ILE A 234 48.40 1.42 -20.73
N MET A 235 47.84 0.70 -19.76
CA MET A 235 47.18 1.31 -18.59
C MET A 235 48.14 2.20 -17.79
N LYS A 236 49.38 1.76 -17.58
CA LYS A 236 50.41 2.59 -16.92
C LYS A 236 50.76 3.84 -17.72
N ARG A 237 50.72 3.77 -19.06
CA ARG A 237 50.95 4.91 -19.95
C ARG A 237 49.77 5.88 -19.93
N LEU A 238 48.53 5.39 -20.07
CA LEU A 238 47.31 6.19 -19.99
C LEU A 238 47.24 6.96 -18.67
N LYS A 239 47.45 6.28 -17.53
CA LYS A 239 47.50 6.93 -16.22
C LYS A 239 48.53 8.06 -16.15
N ARG A 240 49.73 7.85 -16.72
CA ARG A 240 50.77 8.89 -16.75
C ARG A 240 50.41 10.08 -17.63
N GLU A 241 49.72 9.85 -18.73
CA GLU A 241 49.29 10.92 -19.63
C GLU A 241 48.12 11.72 -19.06
N MET A 242 47.21 11.06 -18.33
CA MET A 242 46.07 11.73 -17.67
C MET A 242 46.48 12.57 -16.45
N VAL A 243 47.59 12.25 -15.78
CA VAL A 243 48.09 12.99 -14.59
C VAL A 243 49.07 14.12 -14.95
N LYS A 244 49.51 14.19 -16.21
CA LYS A 244 50.47 15.20 -16.69
C LYS A 244 49.80 16.50 -17.17
N GLU A 245 48.49 16.45 -17.45
CA GLU A 245 47.64 17.63 -17.69
C GLU A 245 46.96 18.02 -16.37
#